data_AF-A0A1C6JVJ3-F1
#
_entry.id   AF-A0A1C6JVJ3-F1
#
_cell.length_a   1.000
_cell.length_b   1.000
_cell.length_c   1.000
_cell.angle_alpha   90.00
_cell.angle_beta   90.00
_cell.angle_gamma   90.00
#
_symmetry.space_group_name_H-M   'P 1'
#
loop_
_entity.id
_entity.type
_entity.pdbx_description
1 polymer ?
#
loop_
_entity_poly.entity_id
_entity_poly.type
_entity_poly.pdbx_seq_one_letter_code
_entity_poly.pdbx_strand_id
1 'polypeptide(L)' 'MYLNCCCKENIDWISEIFEDISEQVQISRFIECIEKLVVKYLDLKLEQDILYAKDALK' A
#
# COMPACT_ATOMS: atom_id res chain seq x y z
N MET A 1 -6.20 -9.47 -5.46
CA MET A 1 -6.40 -8.03 -5.12
C MET A 1 -5.92 -7.24 -6.33
N TYR A 2 -6.71 -6.29 -6.83
CA TYR A 2 -6.46 -5.59 -8.10
C TYR A 2 -5.04 -5.01 -8.21
N LEU A 3 -4.53 -4.41 -7.13
CA LEU A 3 -3.20 -3.79 -7.06
C LEU A 3 -2.05 -4.76 -7.41
N ASN A 4 -2.14 -6.04 -7.07
CA ASN A 4 -1.07 -6.99 -7.38
C ASN A 4 -0.89 -7.23 -8.89
N CYS A 5 -1.93 -6.96 -9.69
CA CYS A 5 -1.91 -7.11 -11.14
C CYS A 5 -1.59 -5.81 -11.88
N CYS A 6 -1.52 -4.66 -11.19
CA CYS A 6 -1.18 -3.38 -11.79
C CYS A 6 0.31 -3.35 -12.19
N CYS A 7 0.61 -2.53 -13.21
CA CYS A 7 1.98 -2.15 -13.55
C CYS A 7 2.52 -1.13 -12.54
N LYS A 8 3.83 -0.88 -12.60
CA LYS A 8 4.51 -0.02 -11.64
C LYS A 8 3.95 1.41 -11.67
N GLU A 9 3.75 1.98 -12.86
CA GLU A 9 3.28 3.36 -13.04
C GLU A 9 1.90 3.58 -12.41
N ASN A 10 1.03 2.58 -12.50
CA ASN A 10 -0.28 2.65 -11.85
C ASN A 10 -0.14 2.55 -10.33
N ILE A 11 0.78 1.72 -9.80
CA ILE A 11 0.98 1.64 -8.35
C ILE A 11 1.56 2.94 -7.83
N ASP A 12 2.57 3.52 -8.49
CA ASP A 12 3.16 4.82 -8.16
C ASP A 12 2.09 5.91 -8.07
N TRP A 13 1.18 5.96 -9.06
CA TRP A 13 0.10 6.94 -9.05
C TRP A 13 -0.95 6.68 -7.95
N ILE A 14 -1.29 5.42 -7.68
CA ILE A 14 -2.30 5.06 -6.66
C ILE A 14 -1.70 5.18 -5.24
N SER A 15 -0.40 4.98 -5.05
CA SER A 15 0.22 5.02 -3.72
C SER A 15 0.13 6.37 -3.04
N GLU A 16 -0.04 7.45 -3.81
CA GLU A 16 -0.27 8.80 -3.29
C GLU A 16 -1.50 8.93 -2.37
N ILE A 17 -2.44 7.97 -2.43
CA ILE A 17 -3.64 7.94 -1.56
C ILE A 17 -3.64 6.77 -0.58
N PHE A 18 -2.53 6.03 -0.43
CA PHE A 18 -2.47 4.86 0.46
C PHE A 18 -2.64 5.22 1.94
N GLU A 19 -2.16 6.39 2.37
CA GLU A 19 -2.37 6.90 3.74
C GLU A 19 -3.88 7.11 4.00
N ASP A 20 -4.57 7.84 3.11
CA ASP A 20 -6.03 8.06 3.22
C ASP A 20 -6.82 6.74 3.22
N ILE A 21 -6.45 5.81 2.33
CA ILE A 21 -7.07 4.48 2.28
C ILE A 21 -6.84 3.72 3.58
N SER A 22 -5.64 3.84 4.16
CA SER A 22 -5.30 3.20 5.43
C SER A 22 -6.19 3.70 6.56
N GLU A 23 -6.43 5.01 6.63
CA GLU A 23 -7.31 5.62 7.64
C GLU A 23 -8.76 5.18 7.49
N GLN A 24 -9.25 4.98 6.27
CA GLN A 24 -10.66 4.64 6.02
C GLN A 24 -10.95 3.15 6.12
N VAL A 25 -10.06 2.31 5.57
CA VAL A 25 -10.33 0.88 5.41
C VAL A 25 -9.89 0.10 6.65
N GLN A 26 -8.75 0.43 7.27
CA GLN A 26 -8.27 -0.18 8.52
C GLN A 26 -8.37 -1.71 8.53
N ILE A 27 -7.94 -2.38 7.46
CA ILE A 27 -7.91 -3.84 7.38
C ILE A 27 -6.49 -4.38 7.20
N SER A 28 -6.19 -5.47 7.91
CA SER A 28 -4.89 -6.18 7.80
C SER A 28 -4.59 -6.63 6.36
N ARG A 29 -5.62 -6.99 5.58
CA ARG A 29 -5.45 -7.41 4.17
C ARG A 29 -4.89 -6.29 3.28
N PHE A 30 -5.09 -5.02 3.65
CA PHE A 30 -4.52 -3.90 2.91
C PHE A 30 -3.02 -3.78 3.20
N ILE A 31 -2.61 -3.93 4.46
CA ILE A 31 -1.21 -3.99 4.89
C ILE A 31 -0.46 -5.10 4.16
N GLU A 32 -1.02 -6.32 4.14
CA GLU A 32 -0.44 -7.46 3.40
C GLU A 32 -0.32 -7.18 1.89
N CYS A 33 -1.19 -6.34 1.35
CA CYS A 33 -1.13 -5.93 -0.04
C CYS A 33 0.05 -4.98 -0.27
N ILE A 34 0.23 -3.96 0.58
CA ILE A 34 1.35 -3.02 0.49
C ILE A 34 2.68 -3.78 0.70
N GLU A 35 2.75 -4.71 1.66
CA GLU A 35 3.95 -5.56 1.88
C GLU A 35 4.34 -6.34 0.61
N LYS A 36 3.37 -6.85 -0.16
CA LYS A 36 3.63 -7.50 -1.45
C LYS A 36 4.10 -6.52 -2.52
N LEU A 37 3.57 -5.29 -2.52
CA LEU A 37 3.96 -4.26 -3.47
C LEU A 37 5.38 -3.75 -3.22
N VAL A 38 5.81 -3.61 -1.95
CA VAL A 38 7.20 -3.27 -1.59
C VAL A 38 8.18 -4.28 -2.19
N VAL A 39 7.91 -5.58 -2.04
CA VAL A 39 8.78 -6.63 -2.60
C VAL A 39 8.79 -6.60 -4.13
N LYS A 40 7.66 -6.26 -4.76
CA LYS A 40 7.52 -6.21 -6.22
C LYS A 40 8.16 -4.96 -6.84
N TYR A 41 8.13 -3.83 -6.13
CA TYR A 41 8.50 -2.51 -6.61
C TYR A 41 9.35 -1.76 -5.57
N LEU A 42 10.59 -2.23 -5.39
CA LEU A 42 11.55 -1.71 -4.41
C LEU A 42 11.90 -0.22 -4.60
N ASP A 43 11.63 0.33 -5.79
CA ASP A 43 11.91 1.70 -6.16
C ASP A 43 10.78 2.68 -5.82
N LEU A 44 9.60 2.19 -5.44
CA LEU A 44 8.44 3.02 -5.04
C LEU A 44 8.46 3.46 -3.56
N LYS A 45 9.39 2.93 -2.76
CA LYS A 45 9.59 3.33 -1.34
C LYS A 45 8.32 3.31 -0.48
N LEU A 46 7.47 2.28 -0.67
CA LEU A 46 6.18 2.13 0.02
C LEU A 46 6.30 1.65 1.47
N GLU A 47 7.51 1.55 2.03
CA GLU A 47 7.73 1.12 3.42
C GLU A 47 7.06 2.07 4.41
N GLN A 48 7.01 3.37 4.08
CA GLN A 48 6.33 4.37 4.91
C GLN A 48 4.82 4.13 4.94
N ASP A 49 4.21 3.75 3.82
CA ASP A 49 2.78 3.41 3.74
C ASP A 49 2.41 2.19 4.60
N ILE A 50 3.33 1.22 4.74
CA ILE A 50 3.12 0.08 5.65
C ILE A 50 3.03 0.57 7.10
N LEU A 51 3.87 1.52 7.50
CA LEU A 51 3.87 2.05 8.86
C LEU A 51 2.58 2.80 9.14
N TYR A 52 2.13 3.66 8.22
CA TYR A 52 0.84 4.34 8.33
C TYR A 52 -0.33 3.35 8.39
N ALA A 53 -0.32 2.34 7.51
CA ALA A 53 -1.37 1.32 7.49
C ALA A 53 -1.42 0.49 8.78
N LYS A 54 -0.28 0.25 9.42
CA LYS A 54 -0.20 -0.43 10.73
C LYS A 54 -0.66 0.47 11.87
N ASP A 55 -0.33 1.75 11.84
CA ASP A 55 -0.74 2.72 12.88
C ASP A 55 -2.25 3.03 12.82
N ALA A 56 -2.81 3.08 11.61
CA ALA A 56 -4.24 3.28 11.37
C ALA A 56 -5.10 2.04 11.75
N LEU A 57 -4.50 0.85 11.88
CA LEU A 57 -5.19 -0.39 12.19
C LEU A 57 -5.68 -0.38 13.65
N LYS A 58 -7.00 -0.34 13.86
CA LYS A 58 -7.65 -0.32 15.18
C LYS A 58 -8.19 -1.68 15.61
#